data_AF-A0AA36AR56-F1
#
_entry.id   AF-A0AA36AR56-F1
#
_cell.length_a   1.000
_cell.length_b   1.000
_cell.length_c   1.000
_cell.angle_alpha   90.00
_cell.angle_beta   90.00
_cell.angle_gamma   90.00
#
_symmetry.space_group_name_H-M   'P 1'
#
loop_
_entity.id
_entity.type
_entity.pdbx_description
1 polymer ?
#
loop_
_entity_poly.entity_id
_entity_poly.type
_entity_poly.pdbx_seq_one_letter_code
_entity_poly.pdbx_strand_id
1 'polypeptide(L)'
;MDSDDIFSLKEYWCEYTIATCFQNIQKDIKEMKKETLNTIWKKLWPEAVHEYKGFSPDEIHHSEVDKAAKLAKLQGGDGFTDMTTDDVNNLIEVHSDLLTDEDLTEMTKSASEEEVVVEEEEEEEKKEKKKKKKKKKKKKKKSAYH
;
A
#
# COMPACT_ATOMS: atom_id res chain seq x y z
N MET A 1 42.41 -27.67 24.59
CA MET A 1 41.04 -27.58 25.12
C MET A 1 40.73 -26.11 25.11
N ASP A 2 40.11 -25.71 24.01
CA ASP A 2 40.00 -24.34 23.54
C ASP A 2 39.23 -23.46 24.54
N SER A 3 39.74 -22.23 24.69
CA SER A 3 39.18 -21.21 25.56
C SER A 3 37.69 -21.07 25.34
N ASP A 4 36.96 -21.09 26.45
CA ASP A 4 35.56 -20.74 26.54
C ASP A 4 35.26 -19.52 25.66
N ASP A 5 34.40 -19.70 24.66
CA ASP A 5 33.67 -18.62 24.01
C ASP A 5 32.92 -17.86 25.11
N ILE A 6 33.56 -16.83 25.67
CA ILE A 6 32.90 -15.88 26.56
C ILE A 6 31.97 -15.09 25.65
N PHE A 7 30.77 -15.63 25.44
CA PHE A 7 29.69 -14.93 24.78
C PHE A 7 29.43 -13.62 25.54
N SER A 8 29.99 -12.54 25.01
CA SER A 8 29.77 -11.21 25.55
C SER A 8 28.43 -10.74 25.03
N LEU A 9 27.42 -10.78 25.89
CA LEU A 9 26.09 -10.23 25.60
C LEU A 9 26.20 -8.79 25.04
N LYS A 10 27.19 -8.03 25.50
CA LYS A 10 27.49 -6.68 25.02
C LYS A 10 27.94 -6.68 23.55
N GLU A 11 28.82 -7.57 23.13
CA GLU A 11 29.27 -7.68 21.74
C GLU A 11 28.13 -8.10 20.83
N TYR A 12 27.32 -9.07 21.28
CA TYR A 12 26.12 -9.48 20.57
C TYR A 12 25.14 -8.32 20.33
N TRP A 13 24.86 -7.51 21.35
CA TRP A 13 24.00 -6.33 21.20
C TRP A 13 24.63 -5.23 20.33
N CYS A 14 25.95 -5.07 20.37
CA CYS A 14 26.64 -4.12 19.51
C CYS A 14 26.59 -4.53 18.03
N GLU A 15 26.56 -5.82 17.74
CA GLU A 15 26.43 -6.38 16.38
C GLU A 15 24.96 -6.54 15.94
N TYR A 16 24.00 -6.36 16.84
CA TYR A 16 22.59 -6.53 16.54
C TYR A 16 22.06 -5.40 15.65
N THR A 17 21.86 -5.72 14.38
CA THR A 17 21.35 -4.75 13.40
C THR A 17 19.83 -4.76 13.30
N ILE A 18 19.27 -3.70 12.71
CA ILE A 18 17.84 -3.64 12.35
C ILE A 18 17.46 -4.82 11.43
N ALA A 19 18.35 -5.25 10.53
CA ALA A 19 18.12 -6.41 9.67
C ALA A 19 17.98 -7.70 10.50
N THR A 20 18.85 -7.91 11.49
CA THR A 20 18.76 -9.03 12.44
C THR A 20 17.47 -8.97 13.26
N CYS A 21 17.01 -7.76 13.61
CA CYS A 21 15.70 -7.56 14.25
C CYS A 21 14.54 -8.04 13.38
N PHE A 22 14.50 -7.62 12.12
CA PHE A 22 13.46 -8.08 11.20
C PHE A 22 13.48 -9.60 10.99
N GLN A 23 14.67 -10.20 10.88
CA GLN A 23 14.82 -11.65 10.75
C GLN A 23 14.26 -12.39 11.96
N ASN A 24 14.56 -11.92 13.17
CA ASN A 24 14.03 -12.51 14.40
C ASN A 24 12.51 -12.39 14.48
N ILE A 25 11.96 -11.19 14.20
CA ILE A 25 10.51 -10.98 14.19
C ILE A 25 9.84 -11.90 13.16
N GLN A 26 10.40 -12.01 11.96
CA GLN A 26 9.84 -12.87 10.91
C GLN A 26 9.90 -14.35 11.32
N LYS A 27 10.97 -14.78 11.99
CA LYS A 27 11.12 -16.13 12.52
C LYS A 27 10.09 -16.41 13.61
N ASP A 28 9.95 -15.51 14.57
CA ASP A 28 8.98 -15.64 15.67
C ASP A 28 7.55 -15.69 15.13
N ILE A 29 7.20 -14.82 14.17
CA ILE A 29 5.88 -14.83 13.51
C ILE A 29 5.62 -16.17 12.81
N LYS A 30 6.64 -16.78 12.18
CA LYS A 30 6.51 -18.10 11.54
C LYS A 30 6.36 -19.23 12.54
N GLU A 31 7.02 -19.15 13.70
CA GLU A 31 6.93 -20.17 14.76
C GLU A 31 5.65 -20.05 15.58
N MET A 32 5.08 -18.84 15.67
CA MET A 32 3.81 -18.60 16.36
C MET A 32 2.65 -19.28 15.65
N LYS A 33 1.79 -19.91 16.45
CA LYS A 33 0.54 -20.47 15.95
C LYS A 33 -0.37 -19.35 15.42
N LYS A 34 -1.05 -19.65 14.31
CA LYS A 34 -2.03 -18.74 13.70
C LYS A 34 -3.12 -18.33 14.69
N GLU A 35 -3.54 -19.22 15.59
CA GLU A 35 -4.53 -18.88 16.63
C GLU A 35 -4.03 -17.81 17.60
N THR A 36 -2.75 -17.84 17.98
CA THR A 36 -2.15 -16.85 18.87
C THR A 36 -2.09 -15.48 18.19
N LEU A 37 -1.61 -15.44 16.93
CA LEU A 37 -1.58 -14.20 16.14
C LEU A 37 -2.98 -13.63 15.95
N ASN A 38 -3.94 -14.47 15.55
CA ASN A 38 -5.34 -14.07 15.43
C ASN A 38 -5.90 -13.53 16.75
N THR A 39 -5.59 -14.14 17.89
CA THR A 39 -6.09 -13.65 19.19
C THR A 39 -5.52 -12.28 19.55
N ILE A 40 -4.24 -12.04 19.25
CA ILE A 40 -3.58 -10.75 19.49
C ILE A 40 -4.14 -9.69 18.55
N TRP A 41 -4.16 -9.96 17.25
CA TRP A 41 -4.66 -9.05 16.24
C TRP A 41 -6.15 -8.78 16.40
N LYS A 42 -6.97 -9.72 16.88
CA LYS A 42 -8.40 -9.50 17.12
C LYS A 42 -8.67 -8.42 18.15
N LYS A 43 -7.73 -8.18 19.07
CA LYS A 43 -7.83 -7.09 20.06
C LYS A 43 -7.39 -5.74 19.52
N LEU A 44 -6.42 -5.71 18.61
CA LEU A 44 -5.82 -4.50 18.06
C LEU A 44 -6.53 -4.03 16.78
N TRP A 45 -6.83 -4.98 15.90
CA TRP A 45 -7.45 -4.79 14.60
C TRP A 45 -8.42 -5.95 14.29
N PRO A 46 -9.64 -5.91 14.84
CA PRO A 46 -10.64 -6.96 14.69
C PRO A 46 -10.97 -7.28 13.22
N GLU A 47 -10.99 -6.27 12.36
CA GLU A 47 -11.28 -6.40 10.92
C GLU A 47 -10.18 -7.14 10.16
N ALA A 48 -8.95 -7.16 10.65
CA ALA A 48 -7.88 -7.97 10.07
C ALA A 48 -7.97 -9.45 10.47
N VAL A 49 -8.67 -9.76 11.58
CA VAL A 49 -8.81 -11.13 12.07
C VAL A 49 -10.20 -11.66 11.76
N HIS A 50 -10.31 -12.27 10.59
CA HIS A 50 -11.48 -13.07 10.26
C HIS A 50 -11.29 -14.48 10.85
N GLU A 51 -12.32 -14.99 11.54
CA GLU A 51 -12.40 -16.41 11.90
C GLU A 51 -12.70 -17.19 10.61
N TYR A 52 -11.65 -17.45 9.82
CA TYR A 52 -11.73 -18.06 8.49
C TYR A 52 -12.33 -19.48 8.56
N LYS A 53 -13.64 -19.59 8.37
CA LYS A 53 -14.31 -20.75 7.76
C LYS A 53 -14.99 -20.23 6.49
N GLY A 54 -14.58 -20.70 5.31
CA GLY A 54 -15.27 -20.40 4.04
C GLY A 54 -14.59 -19.40 3.09
N PHE A 55 -13.34 -19.01 3.36
CA PHE A 55 -12.60 -18.04 2.54
C PHE A 55 -11.22 -18.59 2.16
N SER A 56 -11.08 -19.88 1.83
CA SER A 56 -9.85 -20.24 1.11
C SER A 56 -9.86 -19.46 -0.21
N PRO A 57 -8.70 -18.97 -0.69
CA PRO A 57 -8.62 -18.31 -1.99
C PRO A 57 -9.31 -19.13 -3.09
N ASP A 58 -9.14 -20.45 -3.05
CA ASP A 58 -9.80 -21.38 -3.97
C ASP A 58 -11.34 -21.39 -3.82
N GLU A 59 -11.86 -21.38 -2.60
CA GLU A 59 -13.31 -21.41 -2.34
C GLU A 59 -13.99 -20.11 -2.77
N ILE A 60 -13.33 -18.96 -2.52
CA ILE A 60 -13.79 -17.65 -2.99
C ILE A 60 -13.76 -17.62 -4.51
N HIS A 61 -12.63 -18.01 -5.11
CA HIS A 61 -12.43 -18.01 -6.55
C HIS A 61 -13.48 -18.87 -7.26
N HIS A 62 -13.67 -20.12 -6.82
CA HIS A 62 -14.69 -21.01 -7.39
C HIS A 62 -16.11 -20.46 -7.22
N SER A 63 -16.44 -19.87 -6.05
CA SER A 63 -17.75 -19.26 -5.81
C SER A 63 -18.00 -18.05 -6.72
N GLU A 64 -17.00 -17.18 -6.89
CA GLU A 64 -17.16 -15.96 -7.70
C GLU A 64 -17.21 -16.26 -9.20
N VAL A 65 -16.37 -17.18 -9.68
CA VAL A 65 -16.36 -17.65 -11.06
C VAL A 65 -17.70 -18.28 -11.44
N ASP A 66 -18.25 -19.15 -10.57
CA ASP A 66 -19.56 -19.76 -10.78
C ASP A 66 -20.69 -18.72 -10.78
N LYS A 67 -20.64 -17.72 -9.89
CA LYS A 67 -21.60 -16.60 -9.89
C LYS A 67 -21.50 -15.77 -11.18
N ALA A 68 -20.30 -15.44 -11.64
CA ALA A 68 -20.09 -14.66 -12.85
C ALA A 68 -20.66 -15.40 -14.08
N ALA A 69 -20.35 -16.69 -14.23
CA ALA A 69 -20.90 -17.51 -15.32
C ALA A 69 -22.44 -17.62 -15.25
N LYS A 70 -23.02 -17.73 -14.07
CA LYS A 70 -24.48 -17.72 -13.89
C LYS A 70 -25.10 -16.37 -14.26
N LEU A 71 -24.48 -15.27 -13.87
CA LEU A 71 -24.96 -13.92 -14.20
C LEU A 71 -24.87 -13.66 -15.71
N ALA A 72 -23.80 -14.10 -16.38
CA ALA A 72 -23.68 -14.05 -17.83
C ALA A 72 -24.85 -14.78 -18.52
N LYS A 73 -25.15 -16.02 -18.08
CA LYS A 73 -26.27 -16.79 -18.62
C LYS A 73 -27.63 -16.15 -18.37
N LEU A 74 -27.80 -15.50 -17.22
CA LEU A 74 -29.02 -14.76 -16.89
C LEU A 74 -29.18 -13.50 -17.74
N GLN A 75 -28.09 -12.79 -18.01
CA GLN A 75 -28.08 -11.63 -18.89
C GLN A 75 -28.44 -12.02 -20.33
N GLY A 76 -27.95 -13.19 -20.77
CA GLY A 76 -28.20 -13.75 -22.10
C GLY A 76 -27.55 -12.95 -23.22
N GLY A 77 -27.80 -13.38 -24.46
CA GLY A 77 -27.18 -12.81 -25.67
C GLY A 77 -26.10 -13.72 -26.25
N ASP A 78 -25.64 -13.36 -27.45
CA ASP A 78 -24.60 -14.10 -28.17
C ASP A 78 -23.29 -14.07 -27.35
N GLY A 79 -22.71 -15.24 -27.08
CA GLY A 79 -21.50 -15.42 -26.27
C GLY A 79 -21.70 -15.43 -24.74
N PHE A 80 -22.83 -14.95 -24.21
CA PHE A 80 -23.10 -14.99 -22.75
C PHE A 80 -23.92 -16.22 -22.32
N THR A 81 -24.69 -16.78 -23.25
CA THR A 81 -25.61 -17.90 -22.96
C THR A 81 -24.85 -19.23 -22.82
N ASP A 82 -23.74 -19.36 -23.53
CA ASP A 82 -22.82 -20.49 -23.56
C ASP A 82 -21.60 -20.33 -22.64
N MET A 83 -21.46 -19.17 -21.99
CA MET A 83 -20.35 -18.84 -21.07
C MET A 83 -20.13 -19.93 -20.02
N THR A 84 -18.89 -20.42 -19.90
CA THR A 84 -18.47 -21.42 -18.93
C THR A 84 -17.65 -20.80 -17.80
N THR A 85 -17.44 -21.57 -16.73
CA THR A 85 -16.52 -21.17 -15.65
C THR A 85 -15.08 -21.09 -16.14
N ASP A 86 -14.70 -21.89 -17.15
CA ASP A 86 -13.37 -21.87 -17.74
C ASP A 86 -13.12 -20.58 -18.54
N ASP A 87 -14.13 -20.05 -19.23
CA ASP A 87 -14.01 -18.76 -19.93
C ASP A 87 -13.73 -17.60 -18.96
N VAL A 88 -14.38 -17.62 -17.80
CA VAL A 88 -14.16 -16.64 -16.72
C VAL A 88 -12.79 -16.84 -16.07
N ASN A 89 -12.38 -18.09 -15.82
CA ASN A 89 -11.05 -18.39 -15.29
C ASN A 89 -9.94 -17.92 -16.23
N ASN A 90 -10.06 -18.21 -17.53
CA ASN A 90 -9.09 -17.77 -18.54
C ASN A 90 -8.96 -16.24 -18.56
N LEU A 91 -10.08 -15.51 -18.42
CA LEU A 91 -10.05 -14.06 -18.33
C LEU A 91 -9.32 -13.58 -17.06
N ILE A 92 -9.59 -14.20 -15.92
CA ILE A 92 -8.91 -13.89 -14.65
C ILE A 92 -7.42 -14.17 -14.77
N GLU A 93 -7.03 -15.30 -15.35
CA GLU A 93 -5.63 -15.69 -15.55
C GLU A 93 -4.89 -14.71 -16.46
N VAL A 94 -5.50 -14.27 -17.56
CA VAL A 94 -4.91 -13.25 -18.46
C VAL A 94 -4.68 -11.92 -17.75
N HIS A 95 -5.47 -11.61 -16.71
CA HIS A 95 -5.34 -10.40 -15.90
C HIS A 95 -4.72 -10.64 -14.52
N SER A 96 -4.16 -11.83 -14.28
CA SER A 96 -3.58 -12.20 -12.99
C SER A 96 -2.14 -11.70 -12.80
N ASP A 97 -1.65 -10.89 -13.74
CA ASP A 97 -0.37 -10.20 -13.62
C ASP A 97 -0.29 -9.53 -12.25
N LEU A 98 0.74 -9.91 -11.50
CA LEU A 98 1.02 -9.33 -10.20
C LEU A 98 1.27 -7.85 -10.39
N LEU A 99 0.56 -7.02 -9.62
CA LEU A 99 0.89 -5.60 -9.49
C LEU A 99 2.40 -5.47 -9.27
N THR A 100 3.06 -4.85 -10.23
CA THR A 100 4.50 -4.63 -10.18
C THR A 100 4.80 -3.45 -9.26
N ASP A 101 6.05 -3.37 -8.80
CA ASP A 101 6.49 -2.20 -8.04
C ASP A 101 6.30 -0.90 -8.84
N GLU A 102 6.32 -0.98 -10.18
CA GLU A 102 6.06 0.15 -11.07
C GLU A 102 4.59 0.59 -11.00
N ASP A 103 3.64 -0.35 -11.01
CA ASP A 103 2.21 -0.05 -10.82
C ASP A 103 1.95 0.62 -9.45
N LEU A 104 2.63 0.16 -8.39
CA LEU A 104 2.54 0.77 -7.07
C LEU A 104 3.09 2.21 -7.05
N THR A 105 4.22 2.44 -7.72
CA THR A 105 4.80 3.77 -7.84
C THR A 105 3.90 4.72 -8.63
N GLU A 106 3.21 4.24 -9.67
CA GLU A 106 2.25 5.03 -10.42
C GLU A 106 1.04 5.45 -9.57
N MET A 107 0.47 4.54 -8.79
CA MET A 107 -0.65 4.85 -7.88
C MET A 107 -0.26 5.90 -6.83
N THR A 108 0.95 5.81 -6.27
CA THR A 108 1.44 6.80 -5.29
C THR A 108 1.81 8.14 -5.93
N LYS A 109 2.24 8.12 -7.20
CA LYS A 109 2.53 9.34 -7.96
C LYS A 109 1.26 10.15 -8.22
N SER A 110 0.16 9.51 -8.59
CA SER A 110 -1.12 10.22 -8.81
C SER A 110 -1.63 10.91 -7.54
N ALA A 111 -1.36 10.36 -6.35
CA ALA A 111 -1.69 11.00 -5.08
C ALA A 111 -0.76 12.19 -4.75
N SER A 112 0.51 12.11 -5.15
CA SER A 112 1.51 13.17 -4.92
C SER A 112 1.37 14.35 -5.87
N GLU A 113 0.97 14.13 -7.13
CA GLU A 113 0.87 15.18 -8.15
C GLU A 113 -0.23 16.20 -7.82
N GLU A 114 -1.31 15.77 -7.15
CA GLU A 114 -2.37 16.67 -6.65
C GLU A 114 -1.90 17.54 -5.47
N GLU A 115 -0.99 17.03 -4.61
CA GLU A 115 -0.42 17.82 -3.50
C GLU A 115 0.63 18.84 -3.97
N VAL A 116 1.46 18.50 -4.97
CA VAL A 116 2.53 19.39 -5.48
C VAL A 116 1.96 20.62 -6.19
N VAL A 117 0.86 20.47 -6.95
CA VAL A 117 0.21 21.60 -7.64
C VAL A 117 -0.28 22.65 -6.63
N VAL A 118 -0.80 22.22 -5.48
CA VAL A 118 -1.29 23.13 -4.43
C VAL A 118 -0.15 23.93 -3.80
N GLU A 119 1.02 23.32 -3.57
CA GLU A 119 2.17 24.00 -2.99
C GLU A 119 2.80 25.04 -3.94
N GLU A 120 2.89 24.73 -5.24
CA GLU A 120 3.46 25.64 -6.24
C GLU A 120 2.59 26.89 -6.45
N GLU A 121 1.26 26.75 -6.49
CA GLU A 121 0.34 27.89 -6.60
C GLU A 121 0.43 28.83 -5.38
N GLU A 122 0.58 28.28 -4.17
CA GLU A 122 0.78 29.07 -2.95
C GLU A 122 2.09 29.86 -2.96
N GLU A 123 3.16 29.30 -3.51
CA GLU A 123 4.48 29.94 -3.56
C GLU A 123 4.51 31.09 -4.59
N GLU A 124 3.90 30.89 -5.75
CA GLU A 124 3.69 31.90 -6.79
C GLU A 124 2.92 33.12 -6.23
N GLU A 125 1.81 32.90 -5.52
CA GLU A 125 0.99 33.96 -4.95
C GLU A 125 1.75 34.78 -3.89
N LYS A 126 2.56 34.12 -3.05
CA LYS A 126 3.45 34.77 -2.06
C LYS A 126 4.54 35.62 -2.75
N LYS A 127 5.14 35.13 -3.84
CA LYS A 127 6.14 35.87 -4.63
C LYS A 127 5.53 37.13 -5.26
N GLU A 128 4.31 37.03 -5.79
CA GLU A 128 3.64 38.17 -6.43
C GLU A 128 3.24 39.25 -5.39
N LYS A 129 2.70 38.85 -4.23
CA LYS A 129 2.40 39.76 -3.11
C LYS A 129 3.64 40.52 -2.63
N LYS A 130 4.80 39.86 -2.53
CA LYS A 130 6.09 40.50 -2.19
C LYS A 130 6.54 41.52 -3.25
N LYS A 131 6.41 41.21 -4.54
CA LYS A 131 6.73 42.15 -5.65
C LYS A 131 5.84 43.39 -5.60
N LYS A 132 4.52 43.23 -5.41
CA LYS A 132 3.57 44.35 -5.28
C LYS A 132 3.91 45.25 -4.08
N LYS A 133 4.26 44.67 -2.92
CA LYS A 133 4.66 45.43 -1.72
C LYS A 133 5.95 46.23 -1.93
N LYS A 134 6.96 45.65 -2.61
CA LYS A 134 8.20 46.36 -3.00
C LYS A 134 7.94 47.52 -3.95
N LYS A 135 7.09 47.35 -4.98
CA LYS A 135 6.70 48.43 -5.90
C LYS A 135 5.98 49.57 -5.16
N LYS A 136 5.07 49.26 -4.24
CA LYS A 136 4.34 50.27 -3.43
C LYS A 136 5.29 51.06 -2.51
N LYS A 137 6.27 50.39 -1.88
CA LYS A 137 7.33 51.07 -1.10
C LYS A 137 8.20 51.99 -1.96
N LYS A 138 8.61 51.55 -3.16
CA LYS A 138 9.39 52.39 -4.09
C LYS A 138 8.61 53.63 -4.55
N LYS A 139 7.32 53.48 -4.87
CA LYS A 139 6.44 54.62 -5.23
C LYS A 139 6.29 55.61 -4.06
N LYS A 140 6.05 55.12 -2.83
CA LYS A 140 5.98 55.98 -1.64
C LYS A 140 7.29 56.74 -1.37
N LYS A 141 8.45 56.08 -1.52
CA LYS A 141 9.75 56.76 -1.36
C LYS A 141 9.93 57.85 -2.40
N LYS A 142 9.64 57.58 -3.68
CA LYS A 142 9.76 58.59 -4.75
C LYS A 142 8.84 59.80 -4.54
N SER A 143 7.65 59.58 -3.98
CA SER A 143 6.69 60.65 -3.66
C SER A 143 7.07 61.51 -2.45
N ALA A 144 8.07 61.13 -1.66
CA ALA A 144 8.51 61.88 -0.47
C ALA A 144 9.72 62.79 -0.75
N TYR A 145 10.26 62.75 -1.98
CA TYR A 145 11.40 63.57 -2.43
C TYR A 145 10.99 64.56 -3.56
N HIS A 146 9.70 64.80 -3.72
CA HIS A 146 9.08 65.87 -4.50
C HIS A 146 8.08 66.56 -3.59
#